data_AF-A0A6M0A2H8-F1
#
_entry.id   AF-A0A6M0A2H8-F1
#
_cell.length_a   1.000
_cell.length_b   1.000
_cell.length_c   1.000
_cell.angle_alpha   90.00
_cell.angle_beta   90.00
_cell.angle_gamma   90.00
#
_symmetry.space_group_name_H-M   'P 1'
#
loop_
_entity.id
_entity.type
_entity.pdbx_description
1 polymer ?
#
loop_
_entity_poly.entity_id
_entity_poly.type
_entity_poly.pdbx_seq_one_letter_code
_entity_poly.pdbx_strand_id
1 'polypeptide(L)'
;MYIDNRRFLRTEYIVVTIVVGTQGKLQLPVINSTEDVRRALSQMGTISSEQLLAVEVLWTPQASGDTLTSEDMVAEYPNLKLV
;
A
#
# COMPACT_ATOMS: atom_id res chain seq x y z
N MET A 1 31.37 -5.89 -17.18
CA MET A 1 30.13 -5.83 -16.38
C MET A 1 30.45 -5.08 -15.10
N TYR A 2 30.12 -3.79 -15.04
CA TYR A 2 30.28 -2.99 -13.82
C TYR A 2 29.11 -3.32 -12.90
N ILE A 3 29.38 -3.90 -11.73
CA ILE A 3 28.39 -4.03 -10.67
C ILE A 3 28.43 -2.70 -9.91
N ASP A 4 27.42 -1.86 -10.12
CA ASP A 4 27.28 -0.61 -9.37
C ASP A 4 26.81 -0.94 -7.94
N ASN A 5 27.77 -0.96 -7.02
CA ASN A 5 27.53 -1.16 -5.58
C ASN A 5 26.71 -0.03 -4.93
N ARG A 6 26.32 1.03 -5.65
CA ARG A 6 25.51 2.13 -5.09
C ARG A 6 24.01 1.83 -4.97
N ARG A 7 23.51 0.70 -5.48
CA ARG A 7 22.10 0.29 -5.28
C ARG A 7 21.76 -0.03 -3.81
N PHE A 8 22.74 -0.43 -2.99
CA PHE A 8 22.48 -0.91 -1.63
C PHE A 8 22.32 0.19 -0.54
N LEU A 9 22.32 1.47 -0.91
CA LEU A 9 22.23 2.59 0.05
C LEU A 9 20.96 3.44 -0.11
N ARG A 10 20.05 3.11 -1.03
CA ARG A 10 18.79 3.84 -1.20
C ARG A 10 17.65 3.06 -0.57
N THR A 11 16.77 3.77 0.12
CA THR A 11 15.50 3.20 0.55
C THR A 11 14.65 2.92 -0.69
N GLU A 12 14.18 1.69 -0.80
CA GLU A 12 13.37 1.20 -1.91
C GLU A 12 11.95 0.95 -1.42
N TYR A 13 10.97 1.27 -2.26
CA TYR A 13 9.56 1.23 -1.91
C TYR A 13 8.76 0.40 -2.92
N ILE A 14 7.65 -0.16 -2.43
CA ILE A 14 6.53 -0.58 -3.25
C ILE A 14 5.29 0.15 -2.75
N VAL A 15 4.37 0.48 -3.66
CA VAL A 15 3.04 0.97 -3.29
C VAL A 15 2.04 -0.16 -3.41
N VAL A 16 1.33 -0.45 -2.33
CA VAL A 16 0.25 -1.45 -2.30
C VAL A 16 -1.08 -0.71 -2.32
N THR A 17 -1.95 -1.07 -3.25
CA THR A 17 -3.34 -0.59 -3.33
C THR A 17 -4.26 -1.74 -3.01
N ILE A 18 -5.13 -1.56 -2.01
CA ILE A 18 -6.13 -2.54 -1.61
C ILE A 18 -7.50 -1.95 -1.93
N VAL A 19 -8.28 -2.65 -2.75
CA VAL A 19 -9.66 -2.29 -3.08
C VAL A 19 -10.58 -3.34 -2.45
N VAL A 20 -11.54 -2.88 -1.67
CA VAL A 20 -12.52 -3.75 -0.99
C VAL A 20 -13.92 -3.31 -1.36
N GLY A 21 -14.68 -4.18 -2.00
CA GLY A 21 -16.10 -4.00 -2.25
C GLY A 21 -16.93 -4.65 -1.15
N THR A 22 -17.78 -3.89 -0.46
CA THR A 22 -18.64 -4.40 0.61
C THR A 22 -20.10 -3.99 0.44
N GLN A 23 -21.03 -4.83 0.86
CA GLN A 23 -22.41 -4.45 1.12
C GLN A 23 -22.52 -3.81 2.50
N GLY A 24 -22.87 -2.52 2.54
CA GLY A 24 -22.96 -1.74 3.78
C GLY A 24 -21.85 -0.69 3.91
N LYS A 25 -21.80 0.00 5.04
CA LYS A 25 -20.81 1.05 5.31
C LYS A 25 -19.69 0.52 6.21
N LEU A 26 -18.46 0.56 5.72
CA LEU A 26 -17.26 0.38 6.53
C LEU A 26 -16.77 1.73 7.06
N GLN A 27 -16.61 1.85 8.38
CA GLN A 27 -16.08 3.06 9.00
C GLN A 27 -14.59 2.86 9.30
N LEU A 28 -13.73 3.34 8.42
CA LEU A 28 -12.29 3.30 8.60
C LEU A 28 -11.80 4.48 9.46
N PRO A 29 -10.74 4.31 10.27
CA PRO A 29 -10.14 5.40 11.02
C PRO A 29 -9.47 6.40 10.07
N VAL A 30 -9.35 7.65 10.52
CA VAL A 30 -8.44 8.61 9.87
C VAL A 30 -7.00 8.14 10.12
N ILE A 31 -6.23 8.02 9.04
CA ILE A 31 -4.86 7.48 9.10
C ILE A 31 -3.88 8.60 9.46
N ASN A 32 -3.28 8.53 10.65
CA ASN A 32 -2.23 9.46 11.12
C ASN A 32 -0.98 8.76 11.64
N SER A 33 -1.01 7.43 11.75
CA SER A 33 0.09 6.61 12.25
C SER A 33 0.09 5.23 11.60
N THR A 34 1.22 4.53 11.69
CA THR A 34 1.30 3.10 11.32
C THR A 34 0.28 2.23 12.09
N GLU A 35 -0.05 2.58 13.34
CA GLU A 35 -1.04 1.84 14.12
C GLU A 35 -2.48 2.03 13.58
N ASP A 36 -2.80 3.22 13.06
CA ASP A 36 -4.09 3.44 12.38
C ASP A 36 -4.21 2.62 11.11
N VAL A 37 -3.10 2.46 10.36
CA VAL A 37 -3.06 1.57 9.18
C VAL A 37 -3.36 0.14 9.60
N ARG A 38 -2.69 -0.37 10.64
CA ARG A 38 -2.95 -1.72 11.18
C ARG A 38 -4.41 -1.88 11.59
N ARG A 39 -4.99 -0.90 12.28
CA ARG A 39 -6.41 -0.93 12.69
C ARG A 39 -7.36 -0.95 11.49
N ALA A 40 -7.11 -0.12 10.47
CA ALA A 40 -7.91 -0.11 9.25
C ALA A 40 -7.86 -1.46 8.53
N LEU A 41 -6.66 -2.06 8.39
CA LEU A 41 -6.48 -3.40 7.81
C LEU A 41 -7.22 -4.48 8.63
N SER A 42 -7.09 -4.47 9.95
CA SER A 42 -7.81 -5.40 10.83
C SER A 42 -9.33 -5.27 10.69
N GLN A 43 -9.86 -4.05 10.60
CA GLN A 43 -11.29 -3.82 10.39
C GLN A 43 -11.76 -4.36 9.03
N MET A 44 -10.98 -4.16 7.97
CA MET A 44 -11.27 -4.79 6.67
C MET A 44 -11.28 -6.33 6.79
N GLY A 45 -10.39 -6.91 7.59
CA GLY A 45 -10.37 -8.36 7.87
C GLY A 45 -11.58 -8.88 8.66
N THR A 46 -12.39 -8.01 9.26
CA THR A 46 -13.62 -8.40 10.00
C THR A 46 -14.88 -8.39 9.15
N ILE A 47 -14.79 -7.98 7.88
CA ILE A 47 -15.94 -7.99 6.96
C ILE A 47 -16.39 -9.44 6.77
N SER A 48 -17.67 -9.72 7.03
CA SER A 48 -18.21 -11.07 6.87
C SER A 48 -18.31 -11.46 5.40
N SER A 49 -18.24 -12.76 5.10
CA SER A 49 -18.31 -13.27 3.72
C SER A 49 -19.62 -12.90 3.03
N GLU A 50 -20.71 -12.72 3.77
CA GLU A 50 -22.02 -12.30 3.23
C GLU A 50 -22.01 -10.84 2.79
N GLN A 51 -21.17 -10.01 3.41
CA GLN A 51 -21.04 -8.59 3.08
C GLN A 51 -19.91 -8.32 2.08
N LEU A 52 -18.95 -9.24 1.93
CA LEU A 52 -17.80 -9.07 1.06
C LEU A 52 -18.17 -9.36 -0.41
N LEU A 53 -18.07 -8.35 -1.27
CA LEU A 53 -18.29 -8.51 -2.70
C LEU A 53 -17.01 -8.90 -3.44
N ALA A 54 -15.90 -8.24 -3.11
CA ALA A 54 -14.60 -8.49 -3.72
C ALA A 54 -13.47 -7.90 -2.87
N VAL A 55 -12.27 -8.48 -2.99
CA VAL A 55 -11.00 -7.89 -2.57
C VAL A 55 -10.03 -7.98 -3.72
N GLU A 56 -9.36 -6.87 -4.02
CA GLU A 56 -8.26 -6.82 -4.97
C GLU A 56 -7.04 -6.19 -4.30
N VAL A 57 -5.87 -6.77 -4.54
CA VAL A 57 -4.58 -6.26 -4.08
C VAL A 57 -3.70 -6.04 -5.30
N LEU A 58 -3.30 -4.80 -5.51
CA LEU A 58 -2.39 -4.40 -6.56
C LEU A 58 -1.11 -3.85 -5.91
N TRP A 59 0.03 -3.97 -6.59
CA TRP A 59 1.27 -3.34 -6.17
C TRP A 59 1.95 -2.61 -7.32
N THR A 60 2.76 -1.60 -7.04
CA THR A 60 3.57 -0.90 -8.04
C THR A 60 4.99 -0.76 -7.50
N PRO A 61 6.04 -1.08 -8.29
CA PRO A 61 6.00 -1.56 -9.67
C PRO A 61 5.53 -3.02 -9.81
N GLN A 62 4.99 -3.40 -10.98
CA GLN A 62 4.53 -4.78 -11.25
C GLN A 62 5.66 -5.72 -11.71
N ALA A 63 6.70 -5.16 -12.32
CA ALA A 63 7.85 -5.93 -12.79
C ALA A 63 8.64 -6.49 -11.60
N SER A 64 9.03 -7.76 -11.70
CA SER A 64 9.75 -8.44 -10.62
C SER A 64 11.14 -7.83 -10.44
N GLY A 65 11.48 -7.48 -9.20
CA GLY A 65 12.76 -6.88 -8.85
C GLY A 65 12.81 -5.36 -9.04
N ASP A 66 11.74 -4.74 -9.54
CA ASP A 66 11.63 -3.29 -9.62
C ASP A 66 11.05 -2.71 -8.34
N THR A 67 11.54 -1.53 -7.97
CA THR A 67 11.14 -0.77 -6.79
C THR A 67 11.07 0.70 -7.13
N LEU A 68 10.28 1.45 -6.38
CA LEU A 68 10.27 2.91 -6.43
C LEU A 68 11.40 3.46 -5.56
N THR A 69 12.04 4.53 -6.03
CA THR A 69 12.87 5.37 -5.17
C THR A 69 11.98 6.28 -4.31
N SER A 70 12.56 6.93 -3.29
CA SER A 70 11.85 7.96 -2.52
C SER A 70 11.34 9.08 -3.42
N GLU A 71 12.13 9.48 -4.41
CA GLU A 71 11.79 10.53 -5.36
C GLU A 71 10.62 10.13 -6.26
N ASP A 72 10.62 8.90 -6.79
CA ASP A 72 9.53 8.37 -7.61
C ASP A 72 8.22 8.27 -6.81
N MET A 73 8.31 7.79 -5.55
CA MET A 73 7.13 7.67 -4.68
C MET A 73 6.45 9.03 -4.47
N VAL A 74 7.20 10.09 -4.21
CA VAL A 74 6.65 11.43 -4.00
C VAL A 74 6.09 12.02 -5.30
N ALA A 75 6.76 11.78 -6.43
CA ALA A 75 6.34 12.29 -7.73
C ALA A 75 5.07 11.61 -8.26
N GLU A 76 4.98 10.28 -8.14
CA GLU A 76 3.87 9.50 -8.67
C GLU A 76 2.68 9.42 -7.71
N TYR A 77 2.94 9.48 -6.40
CA TYR A 77 1.92 9.37 -5.35
C TYR A 77 1.92 10.59 -4.40
N PRO A 78 1.70 11.82 -4.91
CA PRO A 78 1.81 13.05 -4.12
C PRO A 78 0.77 13.14 -2.99
N ASN A 79 -0.31 12.37 -3.06
CA ASN A 79 -1.37 12.32 -2.04
C ASN A 79 -1.15 11.21 -1.00
N LEU A 80 -0.11 10.38 -1.15
CA LEU A 80 0.21 9.36 -0.16
C LEU A 80 0.70 10.04 1.11
N LYS A 81 0.06 9.73 2.23
CA LYS A 81 0.45 10.29 3.52
C LYS A 81 1.55 9.46 4.16
N LEU A 82 2.67 10.10 4.48
CA LEU A 82 3.71 9.51 5.32
C LEU A 82 3.22 9.50 6.79
N VAL A 83 3.25 8.33 7.43
CA VAL A 83 2.74 8.07 8.80
C VAL A 83 3.67 7.21 9.63
#